data_AF-A0A438BAC6-F1
#
_entry.id   AF-A0A438BAC6-F1
#
_cell.length_a   1.000
_cell.length_b   1.000
_cell.length_c   1.000
_cell.angle_alpha   90.00
_cell.angle_beta   90.00
_cell.angle_gamma   90.00
#
_symmetry.space_group_name_H-M   'P 1'
#
loop_
_entity.id
_entity.type
_entity.pdbx_description
1 polymer ?
#
loop_
_entity_poly.entity_id
_entity_poly.type
_entity_poly.pdbx_seq_one_letter_code
_entity_poly.pdbx_strand_id
1 'polypeptide(L)'
;MGRWGVAALAAVGALGLVGCGSTSVEGQAETAAAEQGEPVFDPCSIPDDVLREAGMDPATESRDILGVKQPGWNLCHWRGSNQLITIFATGRTLDEVRASGRFTDFTPVDVDGRNAFTFREVSDTDNQYCDVVFTVGSDTVMIKSGYFTNQTPPEGPCPLAIRNAQLFAPSIPR
;
A
#
# COMPACT_ATOMS: atom_id res chain seq x y z
N MET A 1 59.45 -35.74 38.70
CA MET A 1 58.76 -36.28 39.90
C MET A 1 57.49 -36.96 39.43
N GLY A 2 57.41 -38.29 39.60
CA GLY A 2 56.31 -39.12 39.06
C GLY A 2 54.99 -38.84 39.77
N ARG A 3 53.96 -38.50 38.99
CA ARG A 3 52.59 -38.28 39.46
C ARG A 3 51.95 -39.63 39.74
N TRP A 4 51.59 -39.88 40.99
CA TRP A 4 50.74 -40.98 41.43
C TRP A 4 49.31 -40.73 40.97
N GLY A 5 48.69 -41.78 40.44
CA GLY A 5 47.31 -41.75 39.97
C GLY A 5 46.29 -41.82 41.10
N VAL A 6 45.07 -41.39 40.77
CA VAL A 6 43.87 -41.98 41.34
C VAL A 6 43.00 -42.39 40.15
N ALA A 7 42.88 -43.70 39.98
CA ALA A 7 41.87 -44.35 39.18
C ALA A 7 40.72 -44.75 40.11
N ALA A 8 39.49 -44.57 39.66
CA ALA A 8 38.35 -45.49 39.85
C ALA A 8 37.21 -44.96 38.96
N LEU A 9 36.89 -45.59 37.82
CA LEU A 9 36.14 -46.86 37.67
C LEU A 9 34.81 -46.80 38.45
N ALA A 10 33.65 -47.11 37.92
CA ALA A 10 33.20 -47.59 36.61
C ALA A 10 31.66 -47.63 36.67
N ALA A 11 31.00 -47.71 35.51
CA ALA A 11 29.95 -48.69 35.16
C ALA A 11 28.98 -48.07 34.14
N VAL A 12 29.10 -48.45 32.87
CA VAL A 12 28.33 -49.51 32.19
C VAL A 12 26.91 -49.07 31.83
N GLY A 13 26.64 -49.06 30.53
CA GLY A 13 25.31 -48.91 29.95
C GLY A 13 25.40 -48.88 28.43
N ALA A 14 25.74 -50.02 27.81
CA ALA A 14 25.48 -50.23 26.40
C ALA A 14 23.97 -50.30 26.17
N LEU A 15 23.46 -49.80 25.03
CA LEU A 15 22.52 -50.49 24.12
C LEU A 15 21.94 -49.52 23.05
N GLY A 16 22.16 -49.91 21.79
CA GLY A 16 21.31 -49.76 20.60
C GLY A 16 20.46 -48.50 20.36
N LEU A 17 20.73 -47.83 19.23
CA LEU A 17 19.73 -47.01 18.53
C LEU A 17 19.64 -47.45 17.05
N VAL A 18 18.64 -48.29 16.78
CA VAL A 18 17.95 -48.39 15.48
C VAL A 18 16.47 -48.20 15.79
N GLY A 19 15.81 -47.22 15.20
CA GLY A 19 14.37 -47.06 15.31
C GLY A 19 13.86 -45.68 14.96
N CYS A 20 13.20 -45.58 13.81
CA CYS A 20 12.48 -44.43 13.26
C CYS A 20 11.53 -43.78 14.27
N GLY A 21 11.55 -42.45 14.32
CA GLY A 21 10.55 -41.66 15.03
C GLY A 21 10.77 -40.20 14.66
N SER A 22 9.92 -39.71 13.76
CA SER A 22 9.90 -38.36 13.22
C SER A 22 10.12 -37.32 14.31
N THR A 23 11.35 -36.82 14.44
CA THR A 23 11.56 -35.54 15.10
C THR A 23 10.94 -34.54 14.13
N SER A 24 9.70 -34.17 14.43
CA SER A 24 9.13 -32.92 13.95
C SER A 24 10.15 -31.85 14.29
N VAL A 25 10.97 -31.50 13.29
CA VAL A 25 11.48 -30.15 13.20
C VAL A 25 10.18 -29.36 13.13
N GLU A 26 9.76 -28.80 14.27
CA GLU A 26 8.95 -27.59 14.27
C GLU A 26 9.80 -26.57 13.50
N GLY A 27 9.73 -26.70 12.17
CA GLY A 27 9.75 -25.57 11.30
C GLY A 27 8.58 -24.76 11.80
N GLN A 28 8.88 -23.87 12.75
CA GLN A 28 8.40 -22.53 12.65
C GLN A 28 8.66 -22.15 11.19
N ALA A 29 7.69 -22.46 10.32
CA ALA A 29 7.41 -21.58 9.24
C ALA A 29 7.22 -20.26 9.98
N GLU A 30 8.27 -19.45 10.00
CA GLU A 30 8.10 -18.03 9.75
C GLU A 30 7.14 -17.99 8.55
N THR A 31 5.84 -18.06 8.84
CA THR A 31 4.85 -17.36 8.05
C THR A 31 5.47 -16.00 7.94
N ALA A 32 6.06 -15.77 6.76
CA ALA A 32 6.67 -14.53 6.37
C ALA A 32 5.87 -13.45 7.07
N ALA A 33 6.50 -12.72 7.98
CA ALA A 33 5.90 -11.51 8.52
C ALA A 33 5.40 -10.80 7.28
N ALA A 34 4.07 -10.74 7.09
CA ALA A 34 3.49 -10.09 5.94
C ALA A 34 4.21 -8.75 5.86
N GLU A 35 4.92 -8.51 4.75
CA GLU A 35 5.78 -7.35 4.55
C GLU A 35 5.07 -6.12 5.08
N GLN A 36 5.38 -5.71 6.33
CA GLN A 36 4.45 -4.90 7.10
C GLN A 36 4.32 -3.54 6.41
N GLY A 37 3.17 -3.30 5.78
CA GLY A 37 2.88 -2.08 5.03
C GLY A 37 2.86 -2.22 3.50
N GLU A 38 3.17 -3.39 2.91
CA GLU A 38 2.89 -3.62 1.48
C GLU A 38 1.38 -3.81 1.26
N PRO A 39 0.75 -3.00 0.39
CA PRO A 39 -0.67 -3.12 0.07
C PRO A 39 -0.97 -4.34 -0.78
N VAL A 40 -2.19 -4.85 -0.63
CA VAL A 40 -2.72 -5.97 -1.43
C VAL A 40 -3.36 -5.47 -2.73
N PHE A 41 -4.00 -4.30 -2.69
CA PHE A 41 -4.67 -3.72 -3.85
C PHE A 41 -3.65 -3.31 -4.93
N ASP A 42 -3.90 -3.71 -6.17
CA ASP A 42 -3.18 -3.27 -7.37
C ASP A 42 -3.97 -2.14 -8.05
N PRO A 43 -3.50 -0.88 -7.99
CA PRO A 43 -4.19 0.22 -8.64
C PRO A 43 -4.27 0.09 -10.16
N CYS A 44 -3.34 -0.60 -10.83
CA CYS A 44 -3.43 -0.78 -12.29
C CYS A 44 -4.54 -1.76 -12.71
N SER A 45 -5.22 -2.41 -11.77
CA SER A 45 -6.35 -3.30 -12.06
C SER A 45 -7.67 -2.56 -12.36
N ILE A 46 -7.69 -1.22 -12.30
CA ILE A 46 -8.89 -0.44 -12.61
C ILE A 46 -9.31 -0.67 -14.08
N PRO A 47 -10.59 -0.98 -14.34
CA PRO A 47 -11.06 -1.24 -15.70
C PRO A 47 -10.92 -0.04 -16.65
N ASP A 48 -10.50 -0.34 -17.88
CA ASP A 48 -10.36 0.62 -18.97
C ASP A 48 -11.60 1.47 -19.25
N ASP A 49 -12.79 0.89 -19.16
CA ASP A 49 -14.06 1.58 -19.39
C ASP A 49 -14.33 2.64 -18.30
N VAL A 50 -14.02 2.33 -17.05
CA VAL A 50 -14.10 3.28 -15.93
C VAL A 50 -13.07 4.40 -16.08
N LEU A 51 -11.85 4.09 -16.53
CA LEU A 51 -10.84 5.10 -16.88
C LEU A 51 -11.32 6.04 -17.98
N ARG A 52 -11.93 5.49 -19.04
CA ARG A 52 -12.48 6.30 -20.14
C ARG A 52 -13.66 7.17 -19.69
N GLU A 53 -14.52 6.65 -18.81
CA GLU A 53 -15.60 7.44 -18.20
C GLU A 53 -15.05 8.61 -17.37
N ALA A 54 -13.92 8.39 -16.69
CA ALA A 54 -13.18 9.44 -15.98
C ALA A 54 -12.46 10.43 -16.91
N GLY A 55 -12.49 10.23 -18.24
CA GLY A 55 -11.80 11.07 -19.22
C GLY A 55 -10.29 10.82 -19.31
N MET A 56 -9.84 9.65 -18.86
CA MET A 56 -8.44 9.21 -18.93
C MET A 56 -8.21 8.34 -20.17
N ASP A 57 -6.96 8.28 -20.63
CA ASP A 57 -6.52 7.36 -21.68
C ASP A 57 -5.82 6.13 -21.06
N PRO A 58 -6.42 4.93 -21.10
CA PRO A 58 -5.80 3.71 -20.58
C PRO A 58 -4.43 3.40 -21.20
N ALA A 59 -4.17 3.82 -22.44
CA ALA A 59 -2.88 3.60 -23.09
C ALA A 59 -1.72 4.40 -22.45
N THR A 60 -2.05 5.38 -21.60
CA THR A 60 -1.07 6.18 -20.86
C THR A 60 -0.72 5.62 -19.48
N GLU A 61 -1.24 4.43 -19.15
CA GLU A 61 -0.92 3.72 -17.93
C GLU A 61 0.60 3.70 -17.70
N SER A 62 1.00 4.09 -16.50
CA SER A 62 2.31 3.70 -16.02
C SER A 62 2.25 3.37 -14.54
N ARG A 63 2.77 2.18 -14.27
CA ARG A 63 2.97 1.65 -12.94
C ARG A 63 4.19 2.30 -12.30
N ASP A 64 4.16 2.43 -10.98
CA ASP A 64 5.31 2.86 -10.21
C ASP A 64 5.80 4.29 -10.53
N ILE A 65 6.81 4.78 -9.81
CA ILE A 65 7.45 6.05 -10.17
C ILE A 65 8.41 5.74 -11.33
N LEU A 66 7.94 5.93 -12.55
CA LEU A 66 8.67 5.58 -13.78
C LEU A 66 9.13 4.10 -13.77
N GLY A 67 8.25 3.19 -13.32
CA GLY A 67 8.55 1.76 -13.21
C GLY A 67 9.35 1.37 -11.95
N VAL A 68 9.73 2.32 -11.10
CA VAL A 68 10.46 2.05 -9.85
C VAL A 68 9.51 1.89 -8.67
N LYS A 69 9.34 0.65 -8.20
CA LYS A 69 8.51 0.28 -7.04
C LYS A 69 8.94 1.05 -5.80
N GLN A 70 7.96 1.61 -5.11
CA GLN A 70 8.15 2.32 -3.85
C GLN A 70 7.81 1.37 -2.68
N PRO A 71 8.71 1.16 -1.71
CA PRO A 71 8.44 0.29 -0.57
C PRO A 71 7.20 0.72 0.21
N GLY A 72 6.27 -0.21 0.41
CA GLY A 72 4.99 0.00 1.09
C GLY A 72 3.92 0.69 0.25
N TRP A 73 4.10 0.81 -1.07
CA TRP A 73 3.18 1.52 -1.96
C TRP A 73 2.99 0.83 -3.30
N ASN A 74 1.75 0.58 -3.70
CA ASN A 74 1.40 0.31 -5.10
C ASN A 74 0.83 1.60 -5.69
N LEU A 75 1.19 1.92 -6.93
CA LEU A 75 0.68 3.12 -7.58
C LEU A 75 0.61 2.95 -9.10
N CYS A 76 -0.42 3.56 -9.68
CA CYS A 76 -0.65 3.60 -11.11
C CYS A 76 -1.13 4.99 -11.51
N HIS A 77 -0.59 5.55 -12.59
CA HIS A 77 -1.00 6.85 -13.12
C HIS A 77 -1.45 6.77 -14.56
N TRP A 78 -2.40 7.65 -14.90
CA TRP A 78 -2.91 7.85 -16.24
C TRP A 78 -2.99 9.34 -16.54
N ARG A 79 -3.07 9.66 -17.83
CA ARG A 79 -3.25 11.02 -18.35
C ARG A 79 -4.55 11.09 -19.15
N GLY A 80 -5.29 12.17 -18.93
CA GLY A 80 -6.42 12.57 -19.77
C GLY A 80 -6.03 13.73 -20.68
N SER A 81 -7.03 14.34 -21.31
CA SER A 81 -6.81 15.51 -22.19
C SER A 81 -6.38 16.77 -21.42
N ASN A 82 -6.91 16.98 -20.22
CA ASN A 82 -6.63 18.17 -19.38
C ASN A 82 -6.35 17.83 -17.90
N GLN A 83 -6.30 16.55 -17.55
CA GLN A 83 -6.19 16.09 -16.17
C GLN A 83 -5.24 14.90 -16.02
N LEU A 84 -4.82 14.70 -14.78
CA LEU A 84 -3.92 13.65 -14.33
C LEU A 84 -4.58 12.91 -13.17
N ILE A 85 -4.47 11.58 -13.17
CA ILE A 85 -4.92 10.76 -12.05
C ILE A 85 -3.81 9.80 -11.66
N THR A 86 -3.55 9.72 -10.35
CA THR A 86 -2.73 8.67 -9.76
C THR A 86 -3.51 8.02 -8.64
N ILE A 87 -3.63 6.70 -8.69
CA ILE A 87 -4.21 5.91 -7.60
C ILE A 87 -3.07 5.25 -6.84
N PHE A 88 -3.05 5.44 -5.54
CA PHE A 88 -2.09 4.90 -4.59
C PHE A 88 -2.78 3.90 -3.68
N ALA A 89 -2.09 2.81 -3.34
CA ALA A 89 -2.44 1.93 -2.24
C ALA A 89 -1.25 1.82 -1.29
N THR A 90 -1.52 1.65 0.00
CA THR A 90 -0.50 1.37 1.03
C THR A 90 -1.09 0.53 2.15
N GLY A 91 -0.29 -0.32 2.79
CA GLY A 91 -0.69 -1.01 4.02
C GLY A 91 -0.63 -0.12 5.26
N ARG A 92 -0.27 1.16 5.13
CA ARG A 92 -0.37 2.14 6.23
C ARG A 92 -1.83 2.48 6.50
N THR A 93 -2.16 2.69 7.76
CA THR A 93 -3.49 3.09 8.20
C THR A 93 -3.80 4.54 7.80
N LEU A 94 -5.08 4.88 7.70
CA LEU A 94 -5.53 6.25 7.46
C LEU A 94 -5.01 7.22 8.54
N ASP A 95 -4.94 6.79 9.80
CA ASP A 95 -4.43 7.62 10.90
C ASP A 95 -2.93 7.92 10.74
N GLU A 96 -2.14 6.95 10.30
CA GLU A 96 -0.72 7.16 9.98
C GLU A 96 -0.54 8.12 8.80
N VAL A 97 -1.40 8.03 7.77
CA VAL A 97 -1.41 8.98 6.65
C VAL A 97 -1.67 10.40 7.16
N ARG A 98 -2.68 10.58 8.02
CA ARG A 98 -3.04 11.88 8.63
C ARG A 98 -1.94 12.43 9.53
N ALA A 99 -1.27 11.56 10.30
CA ALA A 99 -0.22 11.95 11.23
C ALA A 99 1.12 12.28 10.56
N SER A 100 1.27 12.00 9.26
CA SER A 100 2.55 12.15 8.54
C SER A 100 3.06 13.60 8.43
N GLY A 101 2.19 14.60 8.61
CA GLY A 101 2.52 16.02 8.40
C GLY A 101 2.74 16.40 6.93
N ARG A 102 2.65 15.45 6.00
CA ARG A 102 2.79 15.69 4.54
C ARG A 102 1.51 16.26 3.93
N PHE A 103 0.38 16.04 4.57
CA PHE A 103 -0.94 16.37 4.07
C PHE A 103 -1.66 17.35 5.00
N THR A 104 -2.50 18.19 4.41
CA THR A 104 -3.31 19.21 5.08
C THR A 104 -4.75 19.20 4.55
N ASP A 105 -5.61 20.02 5.14
CA ASP A 105 -6.96 20.35 4.64
C ASP A 105 -7.93 19.15 4.58
N PHE A 106 -7.79 18.23 5.54
CA PHE A 106 -8.65 17.06 5.68
C PHE A 106 -10.13 17.44 5.85
N THR A 107 -10.94 17.17 4.83
CA THR A 107 -12.39 17.45 4.82
C THR A 107 -13.16 16.18 4.53
N PRO A 108 -14.16 15.79 5.36
CA PRO A 108 -14.96 14.59 5.12
C PRO A 108 -15.72 14.68 3.79
N VAL A 109 -15.79 13.55 3.07
CA VAL A 109 -16.55 13.44 1.82
C VAL A 109 -17.28 12.10 1.74
N ASP A 110 -18.38 12.06 1.00
CA ASP A 110 -19.11 10.81 0.75
C ASP A 110 -18.55 10.10 -0.49
N VAL A 111 -18.04 8.89 -0.28
CA VAL A 111 -17.53 8.01 -1.32
C VAL A 111 -18.05 6.61 -1.03
N ASP A 112 -19.21 6.28 -1.58
CA ASP A 112 -19.79 4.93 -1.51
C ASP A 112 -19.91 4.38 -0.06
N GLY A 113 -20.24 5.27 0.89
CA GLY A 113 -20.36 4.97 2.32
C GLY A 113 -19.04 4.65 3.04
N ARG A 114 -17.89 4.89 2.40
CA ARG A 114 -16.56 4.72 3.00
C ARG A 114 -16.23 5.90 3.91
N ASN A 115 -15.42 5.65 4.95
CA ASN A 115 -14.80 6.73 5.73
C ASN A 115 -13.75 7.44 4.88
N ALA A 116 -14.15 8.53 4.22
CA ALA A 116 -13.36 9.20 3.19
C ALA A 116 -13.13 10.69 3.49
N PHE A 117 -11.97 11.19 3.07
CA PHE A 117 -11.60 12.60 3.23
C PHE A 117 -10.92 13.11 1.96
N THR A 118 -11.16 14.36 1.58
CA THR A 118 -10.20 15.08 0.72
C THR A 118 -9.01 15.53 1.54
N PHE A 119 -7.83 15.62 0.94
CA PHE A 119 -6.68 16.33 1.49
C PHE A 119 -5.83 16.94 0.39
N ARG A 120 -4.82 17.72 0.79
CA ARG A 120 -3.80 18.28 -0.11
C ARG A 120 -2.39 18.02 0.41
N GLU A 121 -1.42 17.88 -0.48
CA GLU A 121 0.00 17.86 -0.10
C GLU A 121 0.47 19.27 0.26
N VAL A 122 1.19 19.41 1.38
CA VAL A 122 1.72 20.70 1.85
C VAL A 122 2.68 21.33 0.83
N SER A 123 3.37 20.51 0.04
CA SER A 123 4.28 20.96 -1.02
C SER A 123 3.60 21.43 -2.31
N ASP A 124 2.29 21.17 -2.48
CA ASP A 124 1.52 21.68 -3.62
C ASP A 124 1.14 23.15 -3.39
N THR A 125 2.10 24.06 -3.55
CA THR A 125 1.85 25.51 -3.35
C THR A 125 1.02 26.14 -4.45
N ASP A 126 0.96 25.51 -5.62
CA ASP A 126 0.25 26.00 -6.81
C ASP A 126 -1.23 25.54 -6.84
N ASN A 127 -1.68 24.79 -5.84
CA ASN A 127 -3.02 24.25 -5.75
C ASN A 127 -3.44 23.46 -7.01
N GLN A 128 -2.53 22.63 -7.51
CA GLN A 128 -2.73 21.85 -8.73
C GLN A 128 -3.44 20.53 -8.46
N TYR A 129 -3.31 19.99 -7.25
CA TYR A 129 -3.79 18.65 -6.91
C TYR A 129 -4.68 18.65 -5.68
N CYS A 130 -5.58 17.69 -5.67
CA CYS A 130 -6.29 17.28 -4.48
C CYS A 130 -6.47 15.77 -4.53
N ASP A 131 -6.51 15.18 -3.36
CA ASP A 131 -6.56 13.74 -3.19
C ASP A 131 -7.81 13.39 -2.41
N VAL A 132 -8.39 12.23 -2.68
CA VAL A 132 -9.39 11.61 -1.80
C VAL A 132 -8.80 10.33 -1.24
N VAL A 133 -8.90 10.16 0.07
CA VAL A 133 -8.39 8.99 0.78
C VAL A 133 -9.48 8.25 1.53
N PHE A 134 -9.42 6.92 1.52
CA PHE A 134 -10.32 6.05 2.26
C PHE A 134 -9.69 4.68 2.52
N THR A 135 -10.30 3.93 3.43
CA THR A 135 -9.89 2.56 3.80
C THR A 135 -10.47 1.51 2.85
N VAL A 136 -9.68 0.48 2.55
CA VAL A 136 -10.01 -0.67 1.69
C VAL A 136 -9.45 -1.94 2.33
N GLY A 137 -10.26 -2.75 2.99
CA GLY A 137 -9.75 -3.90 3.76
C GLY A 137 -8.62 -3.51 4.73
N SER A 138 -7.42 -4.07 4.53
CA SER A 138 -6.19 -3.73 5.28
C SER A 138 -5.42 -2.52 4.75
N ASP A 139 -5.79 -2.02 3.56
CA ASP A 139 -5.08 -0.98 2.84
C ASP A 139 -5.74 0.39 3.05
N THR A 140 -4.95 1.43 2.80
CA THR A 140 -5.43 2.80 2.56
C THR A 140 -5.22 3.15 1.10
N VAL A 141 -6.26 3.64 0.43
CA VAL A 141 -6.22 4.07 -0.96
C VAL A 141 -6.33 5.59 -1.04
N MET A 142 -5.49 6.21 -1.88
CA MET A 142 -5.52 7.63 -2.18
C MET A 142 -5.70 7.81 -3.69
N ILE A 143 -6.65 8.64 -4.10
CA ILE A 143 -6.90 8.98 -5.50
C ILE A 143 -6.53 10.44 -5.67
N LYS A 144 -5.32 10.68 -6.20
CA LYS A 144 -4.84 12.01 -6.54
C LYS A 144 -5.38 12.41 -7.89
N SER A 145 -6.04 13.56 -7.94
CA SER A 145 -6.49 14.17 -9.19
C SER A 145 -5.92 15.57 -9.30
N GLY A 146 -5.57 15.97 -10.51
CA GLY A 146 -5.11 17.32 -10.78
C GLY A 146 -5.27 17.71 -12.23
N TYR A 147 -5.06 18.99 -12.48
CA TYR A 147 -5.04 19.55 -13.82
C TYR A 147 -3.60 19.75 -14.28
N PHE A 148 -3.39 19.87 -15.60
CA PHE A 148 -2.11 20.35 -16.09
C PHE A 148 -1.84 21.79 -15.59
N THR A 149 -0.56 22.16 -15.56
CA THR A 149 -0.11 23.48 -15.10
C THR A 149 -0.92 24.61 -15.75
N ASN A 150 -1.37 25.57 -14.93
CA ASN A 150 -2.21 26.70 -15.32
C ASN A 150 -3.60 26.34 -15.87
N GLN A 151 -4.08 25.11 -15.66
CA GLN A 151 -5.44 24.69 -16.06
C GLN A 151 -6.37 24.44 -14.87
N THR A 152 -5.91 24.62 -13.63
CA THR A 152 -6.76 24.51 -12.44
C THR A 152 -7.86 25.57 -12.47
N PRO A 153 -9.14 25.19 -12.35
CA PRO A 153 -10.25 26.12 -12.23
C PRO A 153 -10.20 26.98 -10.95
N PRO A 154 -10.89 28.14 -10.90
CA PRO A 154 -10.93 28.99 -9.71
C PRO A 154 -11.45 28.28 -8.44
N GLU A 155 -12.34 27.32 -8.58
CA GLU A 155 -12.86 26.48 -7.48
C GLU A 155 -11.84 25.45 -6.96
N GLY A 156 -10.70 25.29 -7.63
CA GLY A 156 -9.62 24.40 -7.24
C GLY A 156 -9.78 22.94 -7.72
N PRO A 157 -8.85 22.06 -7.32
CA PRO A 157 -8.78 20.68 -7.81
C PRO A 157 -9.69 19.69 -7.07
N CYS A 158 -10.13 19.98 -5.84
CA CYS A 158 -10.90 19.02 -5.03
C CYS A 158 -12.24 18.57 -5.62
N PRO A 159 -13.05 19.42 -6.29
CA PRO A 159 -14.25 18.96 -6.97
C PRO A 159 -13.98 17.88 -8.03
N LEU A 160 -12.80 17.90 -8.67
CA LEU A 160 -12.38 16.85 -9.59
C LEU A 160 -12.04 15.56 -8.85
N ALA A 161 -11.25 15.67 -7.79
CA ALA A 161 -10.83 14.52 -6.98
C ALA A 161 -12.02 13.75 -6.38
N ILE A 162 -13.05 14.47 -5.89
CA ILE A 162 -14.27 13.85 -5.36
C ILE A 162 -15.02 13.09 -6.45
N ARG A 163 -15.23 13.69 -7.62
CA ARG A 163 -15.92 13.02 -8.74
C ARG A 163 -15.18 11.77 -9.19
N ASN A 164 -13.86 11.86 -9.36
CA ASN A 164 -13.04 10.72 -9.76
C ASN A 164 -13.08 9.62 -8.69
N ALA A 165 -13.00 9.97 -7.41
CA ALA A 165 -13.07 8.98 -6.34
C ALA A 165 -14.42 8.26 -6.27
N GLN A 166 -15.52 8.99 -6.44
CA GLN A 166 -16.86 8.40 -6.51
C GLN A 166 -17.02 7.47 -7.72
N LEU A 167 -16.41 7.82 -8.86
CA LEU A 167 -16.44 7.02 -10.07
C LEU A 167 -15.59 5.73 -9.95
N PHE A 168 -14.41 5.81 -9.34
CA PHE A 168 -13.53 4.64 -9.20
C PHE A 168 -13.88 3.73 -8.02
N ALA A 169 -14.53 4.25 -6.96
CA ALA A 169 -14.83 3.51 -5.75
C ALA A 169 -15.53 2.15 -5.97
N PRO A 170 -16.48 2.00 -6.92
CA PRO A 170 -17.10 0.71 -7.23
C PRO A 170 -16.15 -0.33 -7.81
N SER A 171 -15.04 0.09 -8.44
CA SER A 171 -14.00 -0.80 -9.00
C SER A 171 -12.89 -1.13 -8.01
N ILE A 172 -12.92 -0.51 -6.82
CA ILE A 172 -11.94 -0.72 -5.77
C ILE A 172 -12.53 -1.70 -4.74
N PRO A 173 -11.76 -2.70 -4.27
CA PRO A 173 -12.23 -3.64 -3.26
C PRO A 173 -12.85 -2.97 -2.02
N ARG A 174 -13.75 -3.67 -1.35
CA ARG A 174 -14.35 -3.20 -0.08
C ARG A 174 -13.43 -3.51 1.09
#